data_AF-A0A1G0SKE1-F1
#
_entry.id   AF-A0A1G0SKE1-F1
#
_cell.length_a   1.000
_cell.length_b   1.000
_cell.length_c   1.000
_cell.angle_alpha   90.00
_cell.angle_beta   90.00
_cell.angle_gamma   90.00
#
_symmetry.space_group_name_H-M   'P 1'
#
loop_
_entity.id
_entity.type
_entity.pdbx_description
1 polymer ?
#
loop_
_entity_poly.entity_id
_entity_poly.type
_entity_poly.pdbx_seq_one_letter_code
_entity_poly.pdbx_strand_id
1 'polypeptide(L)'
;MSVEEKYKILKDIFWDYNTELLPLAKVIAKDLNSIDNYEFKLMLNRMLERLNWYELMDILGIELIKKLLTPEIIGKLRNKELKDRYERIRRILFKEPLPLSGWDPEYRKRIKFTLLSYRLDRT
;
A
#
# COMPACT_ATOMS: atom_id res chain seq x y z
N MET A 1 16.11 -7.04 -4.30
CA MET A 1 15.83 -7.37 -5.72
C MET A 1 16.85 -6.79 -6.68
N SER A 2 17.17 -7.50 -7.77
CA SER A 2 17.95 -6.98 -8.90
C SER A 2 17.15 -5.93 -9.69
N VAL A 3 17.83 -5.16 -10.56
CA VAL A 3 17.17 -4.15 -11.41
C VAL A 3 16.21 -4.81 -12.41
N GLU A 4 16.59 -5.95 -13.00
CA GLU A 4 15.74 -6.69 -13.94
C GLU A 4 14.47 -7.24 -13.28
N GLU A 5 14.59 -7.76 -12.05
CA GLU A 5 13.43 -8.23 -11.28
C GLU A 5 12.43 -7.10 -11.03
N LYS A 6 12.92 -5.91 -10.63
CA LYS A 6 12.06 -4.74 -10.43
C LYS A 6 11.37 -4.33 -11.72
N TYR A 7 12.09 -4.36 -12.83
CA TYR A 7 11.54 -4.03 -14.14
C TYR A 7 10.44 -5.01 -14.56
N LYS A 8 10.64 -6.32 -14.33
CA LYS A 8 9.65 -7.35 -14.61
C LYS A 8 8.36 -7.14 -13.82
N ILE A 9 8.48 -6.94 -12.50
CA ILE A 9 7.32 -6.69 -11.63
C ILE A 9 6.54 -5.45 -12.08
N LEU A 10 7.23 -4.35 -12.40
CA LEU A 10 6.57 -3.14 -12.88
C LEU A 10 5.88 -3.38 -14.23
N LYS A 11 6.55 -4.07 -15.17
CA LYS A 11 5.95 -4.40 -16.48
C LYS A 11 4.67 -5.23 -16.33
N ASP A 12 4.66 -6.20 -15.41
CA ASP A 12 3.50 -7.05 -15.14
C ASP A 12 2.32 -6.25 -14.55
N ILE A 13 2.59 -5.19 -13.79
CA ILE A 13 1.54 -4.32 -13.22
C ILE A 13 0.96 -3.35 -14.24
N PHE A 14 1.79 -2.87 -15.16
CA PHE A 14 1.42 -1.91 -16.19
C PHE A 14 1.17 -2.55 -17.56
N TRP A 15 0.86 -3.86 -17.60
CA TRP A 15 0.71 -4.62 -18.84
C TRP A 15 -0.31 -4.02 -19.82
N ASP A 16 -1.35 -3.34 -19.32
CA ASP A 16 -2.43 -2.71 -20.07
C ASP A 16 -2.14 -1.26 -20.48
N TYR A 17 -0.97 -0.73 -20.09
CA TYR A 17 -0.47 0.57 -20.53
C TYR A 17 0.60 0.37 -21.59
N ASN A 18 0.80 1.39 -22.43
CA ASN A 18 1.95 1.39 -23.31
C ASN A 18 3.23 1.57 -22.47
N THR A 19 3.80 0.46 -21.99
CA THR A 19 4.92 0.42 -21.04
C THR A 19 6.17 1.16 -21.55
N GLU A 20 6.29 1.37 -22.86
CA GLU A 20 7.38 2.12 -23.50
C GLU A 20 7.28 3.63 -23.23
N LEU A 21 6.07 4.14 -22.95
CA LEU A 21 5.84 5.55 -22.62
C LEU A 21 5.99 5.82 -21.12
N LEU A 22 6.00 4.77 -20.29
CA LEU A 22 6.09 4.94 -18.84
C LEU A 22 7.55 5.05 -18.39
N PRO A 23 7.87 6.01 -17.50
CA PRO A 23 9.22 6.20 -17.00
C PRO A 23 9.62 5.16 -15.93
N LEU A 24 9.44 3.86 -16.20
CA LEU A 24 9.71 2.76 -15.26
C LEU A 24 11.15 2.76 -14.77
N ALA A 25 12.11 2.99 -15.67
CA ALA A 25 13.53 3.06 -15.33
C ALA A 25 13.85 4.20 -14.34
N LYS A 26 13.18 5.36 -14.50
CA LYS A 26 13.35 6.51 -13.59
C LYS A 26 12.77 6.22 -12.21
N VAL A 27 11.64 5.50 -12.14
CA VAL A 27 11.06 5.04 -10.87
C VAL A 27 12.01 4.08 -10.14
N ILE A 28 12.61 3.12 -10.87
CA ILE A 28 13.61 2.19 -10.29
C ILE A 28 14.85 2.96 -9.81
N ALA A 29 15.29 3.95 -10.59
CA ALA A 29 16.41 4.83 -10.24
C ALA A 29 16.08 5.84 -9.12
N LYS A 30 14.81 5.93 -8.69
CA LYS A 30 14.30 6.88 -7.69
C LYS A 30 14.44 8.35 -8.10
N ASP A 31 14.60 8.62 -9.40
CA ASP A 31 14.61 9.97 -9.95
C ASP A 31 13.17 10.41 -10.27
N LEU A 32 12.47 10.88 -9.23
CA LEU A 32 11.07 11.31 -9.34
C LEU A 32 10.92 12.73 -9.90
N ASN A 33 11.98 13.53 -9.91
CA ASN A 33 11.92 14.92 -10.35
C ASN A 33 11.79 15.05 -11.86
N SER A 34 12.22 14.02 -12.60
CA SER A 34 12.17 13.97 -14.06
C SER A 34 10.93 13.26 -14.61
N ILE A 35 9.95 12.95 -13.74
CA ILE A 35 8.69 12.27 -14.06
C ILE A 35 7.55 13.28 -13.97
N ASP A 36 6.63 13.25 -14.93
CA ASP A 36 5.43 14.06 -14.85
C ASP A 36 4.58 13.69 -13.62
N ASN A 37 4.05 14.69 -12.92
CA ASN A 37 3.34 14.49 -11.66
C ASN A 37 2.03 13.68 -11.85
N TYR A 38 1.38 13.80 -13.00
CA TYR A 38 0.18 13.02 -13.31
C TYR A 38 0.53 11.55 -13.54
N GLU A 39 1.54 11.28 -14.36
CA GLU A 39 2.03 9.92 -14.62
C GLU A 39 2.51 9.25 -13.33
N PHE A 40 3.28 9.96 -12.52
CA PHE A 40 3.78 9.45 -11.26
C PHE A 40 2.65 9.08 -10.29
N LYS A 41 1.61 9.92 -10.16
CA LYS A 41 0.44 9.61 -9.31
C LYS A 41 -0.32 8.40 -9.81
N LEU A 42 -0.49 8.26 -11.12
CA LEU A 42 -1.15 7.09 -11.71
C LEU A 42 -0.35 5.82 -11.43
N MET A 43 0.97 5.88 -11.60
CA MET A 43 1.87 4.77 -11.31
C MET A 43 1.83 4.40 -9.83
N LEU A 44 1.95 5.39 -8.95
CA LEU A 44 1.94 5.21 -7.50
C LEU A 44 0.65 4.53 -7.02
N ASN A 45 -0.52 4.97 -7.50
CA ASN A 45 -1.79 4.35 -7.14
C ASN A 45 -1.83 2.86 -7.54
N ARG A 46 -1.40 2.54 -8.75
CA ARG A 46 -1.34 1.14 -9.22
C ARG A 46 -0.35 0.29 -8.43
N MET A 47 0.81 0.85 -8.13
CA MET A 47 1.82 0.21 -7.29
C MET A 47 1.24 -0.11 -5.91
N LEU A 48 0.57 0.85 -5.26
CA LEU A 48 -0.07 0.63 -3.95
C LEU A 48 -1.19 -0.42 -4.01
N GLU A 49 -1.93 -0.50 -5.11
CA GLU A 49 -3.04 -1.45 -5.26
C GLU A 49 -2.58 -2.87 -5.59
N ARG A 50 -1.49 -3.04 -6.35
CA ARG A 50 -1.07 -4.36 -6.86
C ARG A 50 0.17 -4.95 -6.20
N LEU A 51 1.06 -4.13 -5.67
CA LEU A 51 2.29 -4.62 -5.02
C LEU A 51 2.04 -4.97 -3.55
N ASN A 52 2.82 -5.95 -3.09
CA ASN A 52 2.94 -6.18 -1.67
C ASN A 52 3.87 -5.13 -1.01
N TRP A 53 3.84 -5.07 0.33
CA TRP A 53 4.58 -4.07 1.09
C TRP A 53 6.10 -4.17 0.90
N TYR A 54 6.64 -5.39 0.78
CA TYR A 54 8.07 -5.61 0.63
C TYR A 54 8.55 -5.18 -0.76
N GLU A 55 7.79 -5.48 -1.81
CA GLU A 55 8.09 -5.03 -3.18
C GLU A 55 8.07 -3.50 -3.27
N LEU A 56 7.09 -2.85 -2.63
CA LEU A 56 7.04 -1.39 -2.55
C LEU A 56 8.29 -0.83 -1.89
N MET A 57 8.69 -1.38 -0.73
CA MET A 57 9.90 -0.97 -0.03
C MET A 57 11.16 -1.20 -0.87
N ASP A 58 11.25 -2.30 -1.61
CA ASP A 58 12.41 -2.60 -2.46
C ASP A 58 12.51 -1.65 -3.66
N ILE A 59 11.38 -1.25 -4.24
CA ILE A 59 11.33 -0.36 -5.41
C ILE A 59 11.51 1.10 -5.00
N LEU A 60 10.63 1.61 -4.14
CA LEU A 60 10.58 3.03 -3.78
C LEU A 60 11.52 3.36 -2.61
N GLY A 61 11.73 2.43 -1.69
CA GLY A 61 12.46 2.70 -0.45
C GLY A 61 11.60 3.39 0.60
N ILE A 62 11.98 3.20 1.86
CA ILE A 62 11.22 3.65 3.03
C ILE A 62 11.06 5.18 3.10
N GLU A 63 12.11 5.93 2.75
CA GLU A 63 12.13 7.40 2.77
C GLU A 63 11.11 7.99 1.79
N LEU A 64 11.06 7.47 0.57
CA LEU A 64 10.10 7.93 -0.44
C LEU A 64 8.68 7.51 -0.05
N ILE A 65 8.49 6.28 0.40
CA ILE A 65 7.17 5.79 0.83
C ILE A 65 6.60 6.66 1.96
N LYS A 66 7.41 7.06 2.94
CA LYS A 66 6.97 7.99 4.01
C LYS A 66 6.49 9.33 3.46
N LYS A 67 7.18 9.89 2.46
CA LYS A 67 6.77 11.15 1.82
C LYS A 67 5.49 10.99 0.98
N LEU A 68 5.29 9.81 0.40
CA LEU A 68 4.21 9.52 -0.55
C LEU A 68 2.92 9.00 0.11
N LEU A 69 2.99 8.37 1.28
CA LEU A 69 1.82 7.89 2.03
C LEU A 69 1.08 9.04 2.74
N THR A 70 0.51 9.94 1.95
CA THR A 70 -0.37 10.99 2.46
C THR A 70 -1.82 10.50 2.57
N PRO A 71 -2.63 11.06 3.48
CA PRO A 71 -4.05 10.73 3.59
C PRO A 71 -4.81 10.91 2.27
N GLU A 72 -4.42 11.87 1.44
CA GLU A 72 -5.01 12.10 0.11
C GLU A 72 -4.77 10.92 -0.84
N ILE A 73 -3.57 10.35 -0.84
CA ILE A 73 -3.22 9.22 -1.70
C ILE A 73 -3.91 7.95 -1.20
N ILE A 74 -3.91 7.71 0.12
CA ILE A 74 -4.64 6.59 0.73
C ILE A 74 -6.14 6.72 0.42
N GLY A 75 -6.71 7.93 0.50
CA GLY A 75 -8.11 8.21 0.19
C GLY A 75 -8.53 7.87 -1.25
N LYS A 76 -7.58 7.92 -2.20
CA LYS A 76 -7.82 7.59 -3.62
C LYS A 76 -7.85 6.10 -3.92
N LEU A 77 -7.35 5.25 -3.02
CA LEU A 77 -7.38 3.79 -3.21
C LEU A 77 -8.83 3.29 -3.28
N ARG A 78 -9.14 2.40 -4.21
CA ARG A 78 -10.53 1.93 -4.37
C ARG A 78 -10.95 0.96 -3.28
N ASN A 79 -10.05 0.07 -2.87
CA ASN A 79 -10.34 -0.98 -1.89
C ASN A 79 -10.25 -0.46 -0.45
N LYS A 80 -11.33 -0.62 0.31
CA LYS A 80 -11.42 -0.23 1.73
C LYS A 80 -10.41 -0.98 2.62
N GLU A 81 -10.16 -2.26 2.37
CA GLU A 81 -9.20 -3.03 3.15
C GLU A 81 -7.77 -2.55 2.92
N LEU A 82 -7.43 -2.18 1.67
CA LEU A 82 -6.14 -1.58 1.36
C LEU A 82 -5.99 -0.21 2.01
N LYS A 83 -7.06 0.62 2.01
CA LYS A 83 -7.08 1.89 2.73
C LYS A 83 -6.75 1.70 4.20
N ASP A 84 -7.46 0.80 4.88
CA ASP A 84 -7.26 0.53 6.30
C ASP A 84 -5.85 -0.01 6.58
N ARG A 85 -5.31 -0.85 5.68
CA ARG A 85 -3.94 -1.36 5.77
C ARG A 85 -2.91 -0.23 5.67
N TYR A 86 -3.00 0.61 4.64
CA TYR A 86 -2.03 1.69 4.43
C TYR A 86 -2.17 2.80 5.47
N GLU A 87 -3.37 3.05 6.00
CA GLU A 87 -3.57 3.97 7.12
C GLU A 87 -2.87 3.46 8.39
N ARG A 88 -2.97 2.15 8.69
CA ARG A 88 -2.19 1.55 9.79
C ARG A 88 -0.69 1.67 9.57
N ILE A 89 -0.22 1.37 8.35
CA ILE A 89 1.21 1.48 8.00
C ILE A 89 1.69 2.93 8.15
N ARG A 90 0.92 3.90 7.65
CA ARG A 90 1.20 5.33 7.81
C ARG A 90 1.36 5.67 9.29
N ARG A 91 0.39 5.29 10.13
CA ARG A 91 0.45 5.54 11.58
C ARG A 91 1.68 4.93 12.24
N ILE A 92 2.05 3.70 11.87
CA ILE A 92 3.29 3.05 12.35
C ILE A 92 4.53 3.87 11.94
N LEU A 93 4.60 4.30 10.68
CA LEU A 93 5.75 5.04 10.15
C LEU A 93 5.91 6.43 10.78
N PHE A 94 4.80 7.09 11.11
CA PHE A 94 4.77 8.42 11.73
C PHE A 94 4.70 8.38 13.26
N LYS A 95 4.77 7.19 13.88
CA LYS A 95 4.64 6.98 15.34
C LYS A 95 3.33 7.56 15.90
N GLU A 96 2.27 7.57 15.11
CA GLU A 96 0.93 7.95 15.54
C GLU A 96 0.26 6.78 16.30
N PRO A 97 -0.67 7.08 17.24
CA PRO A 97 -1.43 6.03 17.93
C PRO A 97 -2.22 5.20 16.92
N LEU A 98 -2.02 3.89 16.99
CA LEU A 98 -2.81 2.94 16.20
C LEU A 98 -4.23 2.85 16.79
N PRO A 99 -5.26 2.73 15.94
CA PRO A 99 -6.56 2.33 16.45
C PRO A 99 -6.41 1.00 17.17
N LEU A 100 -7.17 0.82 18.25
CA LEU A 100 -7.17 -0.43 19.02
C LEU A 100 -7.27 -1.61 18.05
N SER A 101 -6.37 -2.59 18.22
CA SER A 101 -6.45 -3.85 17.47
C SER A 101 -7.87 -4.39 17.56
N GLY A 102 -8.35 -5.12 16.54
CA GLY A 102 -9.74 -5.57 16.38
C GLY A 102 -10.40 -6.32 17.55
N TRP A 103 -9.83 -6.36 18.75
CA TRP A 103 -10.50 -6.58 20.03
C TRP A 103 -11.37 -5.41 20.51
N ASP A 104 -11.77 -4.51 19.62
CA ASP A 104 -12.70 -3.43 19.91
C ASP A 104 -14.07 -3.98 20.39
N PRO A 105 -14.77 -3.32 21.34
CA PRO A 105 -16.09 -3.74 21.78
C PRO A 105 -17.09 -3.94 20.63
N GLU A 106 -16.99 -3.20 19.52
CA GLU A 106 -17.86 -3.40 18.36
C GLU A 106 -17.51 -4.66 17.57
N TYR A 107 -16.23 -4.98 17.41
CA TYR A 107 -15.81 -6.24 16.80
C TYR A 107 -16.21 -7.43 17.68
N ARG A 108 -16.04 -7.32 19.01
CA ARG A 108 -16.56 -8.31 19.97
C ARG A 108 -18.06 -8.52 19.80
N LYS A 109 -18.85 -7.44 19.70
CA LYS A 109 -20.30 -7.53 19.42
C LYS A 109 -20.60 -8.25 18.10
N ARG A 110 -19.79 -8.00 17.05
CA ARG A 110 -19.93 -8.64 15.73
C ARG A 110 -19.64 -10.14 15.76
N ILE A 111 -18.57 -10.56 16.45
CA ILE A 111 -18.19 -11.98 16.53
C ILE A 111 -19.00 -12.76 17.56
N LYS A 112 -19.64 -12.08 18.54
CA LYS A 112 -20.46 -12.70 19.60
C LYS A 112 -21.57 -13.62 19.06
N PHE A 113 -22.08 -13.34 17.87
CA PHE A 113 -23.14 -14.13 17.23
C PHE A 113 -22.62 -15.17 16.22
N THR A 114 -21.31 -15.27 16.01
CA THR A 114 -20.74 -16.27 15.11
C THR A 114 -20.54 -17.60 15.85
N LEU A 115 -20.52 -18.73 15.13
CA LEU A 115 -20.33 -20.07 15.70
C LEU A 115 -19.08 -20.20 16.59
N LEU A 116 -18.08 -19.32 16.40
CA LEU A 116 -16.82 -19.33 17.14
C LEU A 116 -16.87 -18.55 18.47
N SER A 117 -17.94 -17.81 18.78
CA SER A 117 -18.04 -17.04 20.04
C SER A 117 -18.08 -17.92 21.28
N TYR A 118 -18.80 -19.04 21.22
CA TYR A 118 -18.95 -19.99 22.33
C TYR A 118 -17.62 -20.60 22.82
N ARG A 119 -16.58 -20.56 21.99
CA ARG A 119 -15.23 -21.02 22.38
C ARG A 119 -14.46 -19.98 23.17
N LEU A 120 -14.75 -18.69 22.95
CA LEU A 120 -14.03 -17.57 23.54
C LEU A 120 -14.58 -17.16 24.92
N ASP A 121 -15.86 -17.41 25.19
CA ASP A 121 -16.53 -17.05 26.45
C ASP A 121 -16.29 -18.07 27.60
N ARG A 122 -15.40 -19.05 27.44
CA ARG A 122 -15.17 -20.16 28.41
C ARG A 122 -13.89 -20.04 29.27
N THR A 123 -13.27 -18.87 29.32
CA THR A 123 -12.12 -18.58 30.21
C THR A 123 -12.48 -17.49 31.20
#